data_AF-A0A8T3QW48-F1
#
_entry.id   AF-A0A8T3QW48-F1
#
_cell.length_a   1.000
_cell.length_b   1.000
_cell.length_c   1.000
_cell.angle_alpha   90.00
_cell.angle_beta   90.00
_cell.angle_gamma   90.00
#
_symmetry.space_group_name_H-M   'P 1'
#
loop_
_entity.id
_entity.type
_entity.pdbx_description
1 polymer ?
#
loop_
_entity_poly.entity_id
_entity_poly.type
_entity_poly.pdbx_seq_one_letter_code
_entity_poly.pdbx_strand_id
1 'polypeptide(L)'
;DRPYKRAVTHEAALAELRLHAGTQFDPELVELFCDLYGSVAPEPDQTVLAMVATSDAHPSPGVHLSTSGMDAGPRRRRWTDQDAYSAESAADKSGIRAG
;
A
#
# COMPACT_ATOMS: atom_id res chain seq x y z
N ASP A 1 -0.37 3.65 19.47
CA ASP A 1 0.36 4.92 19.32
C ASP A 1 1.65 4.60 18.56
N ARG A 2 2.12 5.48 17.67
CA ARG A 2 3.41 5.28 16.97
C ARG A 2 4.48 6.09 17.70
N PRO A 3 5.73 5.61 17.84
CA PRO A 3 6.78 6.31 18.59
C PRO A 3 6.96 7.79 18.21
N TYR A 4 6.68 8.14 16.95
CA TYR A 4 6.82 9.48 16.41
C TYR A 4 5.49 10.22 16.18
N LYS A 5 4.35 9.57 16.39
CA LYS A 5 3.04 10.17 16.12
C LYS A 5 1.98 9.56 17.03
N ARG A 6 1.40 10.44 17.85
CA ARG A 6 0.26 10.14 18.72
C ARG A 6 -0.91 9.54 17.94
N ALA A 7 -1.67 8.68 18.61
CA ALA A 7 -2.94 8.20 18.09
C ALA A 7 -3.85 9.39 17.76
N VAL A 8 -4.51 9.34 16.61
CA VAL A 8 -5.52 10.32 16.22
C VAL A 8 -6.85 10.01 16.90
N THR A 9 -7.69 11.02 17.05
CA THR A 9 -9.06 10.82 17.57
C THR A 9 -9.89 10.04 16.56
N HIS A 10 -10.98 9.41 17.04
CA HIS A 10 -11.91 8.67 16.19
C HIS A 10 -12.49 9.54 15.06
N GLU A 11 -12.96 10.73 15.40
CA GLU A 11 -13.50 11.69 14.41
C GLU A 11 -12.45 12.12 13.38
N ALA A 12 -11.21 12.36 13.82
CA ALA A 12 -10.12 12.71 12.91
C ALA A 12 -9.76 11.53 11.99
N ALA A 13 -9.80 10.29 12.49
CA ALA A 13 -9.59 9.10 11.68
C ALA A 13 -10.68 8.95 10.60
N LEU A 14 -11.96 9.16 10.95
CA LEU A 14 -13.07 9.13 9.98
C LEU A 14 -12.93 10.24 8.94
N ALA A 15 -12.49 11.44 9.33
CA ALA A 15 -12.26 12.54 8.41
C ALA A 15 -11.15 12.22 7.40
N GLU A 16 -10.03 11.65 7.85
CA GLU A 16 -8.92 11.23 6.99
C GLU A 16 -9.32 10.12 6.01
N LEU A 17 -10.11 9.13 6.46
CA LEU A 17 -10.62 8.08 5.58
C LEU A 17 -11.48 8.65 4.45
N ARG A 18 -12.38 9.59 4.77
CA ARG A 18 -13.22 10.28 3.77
C ARG A 18 -12.40 11.16 2.84
N LEU A 19 -11.40 11.87 3.34
CA LEU A 19 -10.51 12.70 2.53
C LEU A 19 -9.77 11.89 1.46
N HIS A 20 -9.45 10.63 1.75
CA HIS A 20 -8.70 9.74 0.87
C HIS A 20 -9.55 8.68 0.14
N ALA A 21 -10.87 8.77 0.23
CA ALA A 21 -11.79 7.96 -0.56
C ALA A 21 -11.61 8.23 -2.07
N GLY A 22 -11.56 7.18 -2.88
CA GLY A 22 -11.33 7.25 -4.32
C GLY A 22 -9.88 7.40 -4.74
N THR A 23 -8.94 7.46 -3.80
CA THR A 23 -7.49 7.47 -4.09
C THR A 23 -6.78 6.31 -3.42
N GLN A 24 -6.76 6.27 -2.08
CA GLN A 24 -6.12 5.19 -1.31
C GLN A 24 -7.11 4.09 -0.94
N PHE A 25 -8.40 4.43 -0.91
CA PHE A 25 -9.47 3.54 -0.52
C PHE A 25 -10.59 3.55 -1.54
N ASP A 26 -11.29 2.43 -1.66
CA ASP A 26 -12.55 2.36 -2.38
C ASP A 26 -13.60 3.26 -1.68
N PRO A 27 -14.24 4.21 -2.39
CA PRO A 27 -15.27 5.07 -1.80
C PRO A 27 -16.42 4.31 -1.14
N GLU A 28 -16.91 3.23 -1.76
CA GLU A 28 -18.06 2.47 -1.27
C GLU A 28 -17.71 1.74 0.04
N LEU A 29 -16.47 1.25 0.15
CA LEU A 29 -16.00 0.62 1.40
C LEU A 29 -15.79 1.64 2.52
N VAL A 30 -15.36 2.86 2.20
CA VAL A 30 -15.23 3.93 3.21
C VAL A 30 -16.60 4.35 3.74
N GLU A 31 -17.60 4.47 2.87
CA GLU A 31 -18.99 4.75 3.28
C GLU A 31 -19.51 3.64 4.21
N LEU A 32 -19.42 2.38 3.79
CA LEU A 32 -19.84 1.25 4.61
C LEU A 32 -19.12 1.22 5.98
N PHE A 33 -17.82 1.49 6.00
CA PHE A 33 -17.05 1.54 7.24
C PHE A 33 -17.52 2.66 8.16
N CYS A 34 -17.79 3.85 7.62
CA CYS A 34 -18.31 4.98 8.38
C CYS A 34 -19.72 4.70 8.94
N ASP A 35 -20.55 3.97 8.21
CA ASP A 35 -21.88 3.60 8.68
C ASP A 35 -21.82 2.62 9.86
N LEU A 36 -20.89 1.65 9.80
CA LEU A 36 -20.71 0.66 10.86
C LEU A 36 -20.04 1.24 12.11
N TYR A 37 -19.06 2.12 11.94
CA TYR A 37 -18.17 2.58 13.02
C TYR A 37 -18.22 4.09 13.27
N GLY A 38 -19.16 4.82 12.67
CA GLY A 38 -19.23 6.28 12.79
C GLY A 38 -19.43 6.78 14.23
N SER A 39 -20.12 6.00 15.05
CA SER A 39 -20.45 6.35 16.44
C SER A 39 -19.54 5.70 17.48
N VAL A 40 -18.99 4.53 17.17
CA VAL A 40 -18.19 3.72 18.10
C VAL A 40 -16.98 3.18 17.35
N ALA A 41 -15.79 3.38 17.93
CA ALA A 41 -14.56 2.82 17.40
C ALA A 41 -14.59 1.28 17.49
N PRO A 42 -14.13 0.56 16.47
CA PRO A 42 -14.02 -0.89 16.53
C PRO A 42 -13.06 -1.30 17.64
N GLU A 43 -13.45 -2.30 18.44
CA GLU A 43 -12.54 -2.95 19.39
C GLU A 43 -11.50 -3.77 18.61
N PRO A 44 -10.20 -3.55 18.86
CA PRO A 44 -9.16 -4.30 18.18
C PRO A 44 -9.14 -5.76 18.66
N ASP A 45 -8.95 -6.68 17.71
CA ASP A 45 -8.83 -8.10 18.01
C ASP A 45 -7.60 -8.38 18.89
N GLN A 46 -7.78 -9.21 19.92
CA GLN A 46 -6.73 -9.51 20.91
C GLN A 46 -5.53 -10.24 20.30
N THR A 47 -5.75 -11.08 19.30
CA THR A 47 -4.69 -11.76 18.55
C THR A 47 -3.85 -10.75 17.78
N VAL A 48 -4.51 -9.79 17.13
CA VAL A 48 -3.86 -8.72 16.38
C VAL A 48 -3.06 -7.80 17.31
N LEU A 49 -3.62 -7.45 18.48
CA LEU A 49 -2.91 -6.67 19.50
C LEU A 49 -1.63 -7.38 19.98
N ALA A 50 -1.70 -8.68 20.25
CA ALA A 50 -0.55 -9.46 20.69
C ALA A 50 0.57 -9.48 19.63
N MET A 51 0.23 -9.64 18.35
CA MET A 51 1.20 -9.60 17.25
C MET A 51 1.91 -8.24 17.14
N VAL A 52 1.17 -7.14 17.25
CA VAL A 52 1.74 -5.78 17.19
C VAL A 52 2.69 -5.52 18.36
N ALA A 53 2.30 -5.90 19.58
CA ALA A 53 3.14 -5.73 20.78
C ALA A 53 4.48 -6.48 20.69
N THR A 54 4.49 -7.68 20.07
CA THR A 54 5.74 -8.44 19.87
C THR A 54 6.63 -7.84 18.78
N SER A 55 6.06 -7.10 17.83
CA SER A 55 6.79 -6.50 16.70
C SER A 55 7.45 -5.16 17.09
N ASP A 56 6.86 -4.39 18.01
CA ASP A 56 7.48 -3.17 18.55
C ASP A 56 8.67 -3.48 19.50
N ALA A 57 8.82 -4.73 19.92
CA ALA A 57 9.86 -5.18 20.86
C ALA A 57 11.15 -5.68 20.20
N HIS A 58 11.38 -5.44 18.90
CA HIS A 58 12.65 -5.79 18.25
C HIS A 58 13.76 -4.78 18.59
N PRO A 59 14.77 -5.12 19.42
CA PRO A 59 16.07 -4.47 19.27
C PRO A 59 16.63 -4.93 17.92
N SER A 60 16.86 -4.02 16.98
CA SER A 60 17.61 -4.34 15.77
C SER A 60 18.94 -4.99 16.19
N PRO A 61 19.18 -6.30 16.00
CA PRO A 61 20.54 -6.78 16.04
C PRO A 61 21.15 -6.24 14.77
N GLY A 62 22.11 -5.32 14.90
CA GLY A 62 22.80 -4.73 13.77
C GLY A 62 23.30 -5.82 12.84
N VAL A 63 22.59 -6.04 11.73
CA VAL A 63 23.11 -6.81 10.60
C VAL A 63 24.18 -5.91 10.00
N HIS A 64 25.41 -6.07 10.48
CA HIS A 64 26.59 -5.64 9.76
C HIS A 64 26.61 -6.45 8.45
N LEU A 65 26.05 -5.88 7.40
CA LEU A 65 26.21 -6.40 6.06
C LEU A 65 27.66 -6.12 5.66
N SER A 66 28.55 -7.08 5.95
CA SER A 66 29.92 -7.08 5.44
C SER A 66 29.86 -7.13 3.91
N THR A 67 30.00 -5.98 3.27
CA THR A 67 30.13 -5.87 1.82
C THR A 67 31.51 -6.37 1.42
N SER A 68 31.68 -7.67 1.27
CA SER A 68 32.79 -8.24 0.52
C SER A 68 32.24 -9.32 -0.39
N GLY A 69 32.28 -9.06 -1.70
CA GLY A 69 31.79 -9.96 -2.73
C GLY A 69 30.91 -9.26 -3.75
N MET A 70 31.49 -8.36 -4.53
CA MET A 70 30.96 -8.02 -5.85
C MET A 70 31.07 -9.28 -6.72
N ASP A 71 29.99 -10.01 -6.91
CA ASP A 71 29.82 -10.90 -8.07
C ASP A 71 28.65 -10.38 -8.91
N ALA A 72 28.99 -9.96 -10.13
CA ALA A 72 28.13 -9.24 -11.03
C ALA A 72 27.19 -10.19 -11.79
N GLY A 73 26.08 -10.57 -11.15
CA GLY A 73 24.96 -11.20 -11.84
C GLY A 73 24.14 -10.20 -12.69
N PRO A 74 23.55 -10.62 -13.82
CA PRO A 74 22.84 -9.71 -14.71
C PRO A 74 21.61 -9.11 -14.01
N ARG A 75 21.60 -7.78 -13.91
CA ARG A 75 20.52 -6.99 -13.31
C ARG A 75 19.21 -7.25 -14.06
N ARG A 76 18.22 -7.83 -13.36
CA ARG A 76 16.84 -7.87 -13.85
C ARG A 76 16.42 -6.42 -14.13
N ARG A 77 16.05 -6.13 -15.37
CA ARG A 77 15.56 -4.82 -15.76
C ARG A 77 14.30 -4.53 -14.93
N ARG A 78 14.27 -3.33 -14.35
CA ARG A 78 13.09 -2.76 -13.71
C ARG A 78 12.05 -2.55 -14.81
N TRP A 79 10.97 -3.31 -14.77
CA TRP A 79 9.81 -3.11 -15.64
C TRP A 79 9.22 -1.74 -15.31
N THR A 80 9.08 -0.86 -16.31
CA THR A 80 8.43 0.45 -16.15
C THR A 80 7.12 0.47 -16.91
N ASP A 81 6.18 1.34 -16.50
CA ASP A 81 4.88 1.53 -17.18
C ASP A 81 5.00 1.88 -18.68
N GLN A 82 6.17 2.35 -19.12
CA GLN A 82 6.44 2.71 -20.51
C GLN A 82 6.49 1.50 -21.46
N ASP A 83 6.83 0.33 -20.93
CA ASP A 83 6.83 -0.93 -21.69
C ASP A 83 5.39 -1.44 -21.93
N ALA A 84 4.43 -1.10 -21.05
CA ALA A 84 3.02 -1.48 -21.21
C ALA A 84 2.35 -0.71 -22.38
N TYR A 85 2.60 0.60 -22.47
CA TYR A 85 2.01 1.45 -23.52
C TYR A 85 2.55 1.18 -24.94
N SER A 86 3.74 0.59 -25.08
CA SER A 86 4.33 0.31 -26.39
C SER A 86 3.82 -1.00 -27.02
N ALA A 87 3.31 -1.94 -26.22
CA ALA A 87 2.76 -3.19 -26.72
C ALA A 87 1.35 -3.03 -27.32
N GLU A 88 0.57 -2.06 -26.84
CA GLU A 88 -0.80 -1.84 -27.31
C GLU A 88 -0.88 -0.94 -28.57
N SER A 89 0.13 -0.11 -28.83
CA SER A 89 0.13 0.79 -30.01
C SER A 89 0.48 0.11 -31.34
N ALA A 90 0.85 -1.18 -31.35
CA ALA A 90 1.24 -1.91 -32.55
C ALA A 90 0.11 -2.74 -33.18
N ALA A 91 -1.08 -2.80 -32.58
CA ALA A 91 -2.19 -3.64 -33.05
C ALA A 91 -3.24 -2.92 -33.92
N ASP A 92 -3.14 -1.61 -34.13
CA ASP A 92 -4.10 -0.84 -34.92
C ASP A 92 -3.43 -0.16 -36.13
N LYS A 93 -3.20 -0.93 -37.19
CA LYS A 93 -3.02 -0.46 -38.58
C LYS A 93 -2.91 -1.62 -39.58
N SER A 94 -4.00 -2.36 -39.80
CA SER A 94 -4.23 -3.01 -41.10
C SER A 94 -5.69 -3.40 -41.25
N GLY A 95 -6.49 -2.61 -41.97
CA GLY A 95 -7.87 -3.04 -42.20
C GLY A 95 -8.84 -2.12 -42.93
N ILE A 96 -8.41 -1.27 -43.88
CA ILE A 96 -9.34 -0.77 -44.91
C ILE A 96 -8.61 -0.69 -46.26
N ARG A 97 -8.89 -1.65 -47.15
CA ARG A 97 -8.78 -1.47 -48.60
C ARG A 97 -10.18 -1.64 -49.19
N ALA A 98 -10.65 -0.57 -49.80
CA ALA A 98 -11.87 -0.50 -50.59
C ALA A 98 -11.80 -1.43 -51.81
N GLY A 99 -12.94 -2.02 -52.14
CA GLY A 99 -13.28 -2.57 -53.44
C GLY A 99 -14.53 -1.86 -53.96
#